data_AF-E3GF35-F1
#
_entry.id   AF-E3GF35-F1
#
_cell.length_a   1.000
_cell.length_b   1.000
_cell.length_c   1.000
_cell.angle_alpha   90.00
_cell.angle_beta   90.00
_cell.angle_gamma   90.00
#
_symmetry.space_group_name_H-M   'P 1'
#
loop_
_entity.id
_entity.type
_entity.pdbx_description
1 polymer ?
#
loop_
_entity_poly.entity_id
_entity_poly.type
_entity_poly.pdbx_seq_one_letter_code
_entity_poly.pdbx_strand_id
1 'polypeptide(L)'
;MSRFTFSQSAIPIDIEDQHFEIPFNQGLFEKKDKLLKEAQKTLEATNADSDEKETLDRAFKFFKKALDALLGKGAHDKIFGSRKQDVIEETDVLYFVIGQINAYEQSRYQPAKTAAPMTKPAKKKKKK
;
A
#
# COMPACT_ATOMS: atom_id res chain seq x y z
N MET A 1 15.29 32.86 1.16
CA MET A 1 15.16 31.85 2.22
C MET A 1 14.74 30.54 1.60
N SER A 2 15.34 29.42 1.98
CA SER A 2 14.90 28.10 1.54
C SER A 2 13.62 27.73 2.28
N ARG A 3 12.52 27.49 1.57
CA ARG A 3 11.24 27.09 2.15
C ARG A 3 11.20 25.57 2.22
N PHE A 4 10.88 25.03 3.41
CA PHE A 4 10.59 23.60 3.53
C PHE A 4 9.18 23.33 2.98
N THR A 5 9.07 22.30 2.14
CA THR A 5 7.81 21.82 1.58
C THR A 5 7.64 20.35 1.97
N PHE A 6 6.47 19.98 2.49
CA PHE A 6 6.12 18.58 2.66
C PHE A 6 6.08 17.92 1.27
N SER A 7 6.83 16.83 1.10
CA SER A 7 6.68 15.99 -0.09
C SER A 7 5.34 15.26 -0.05
N GLN A 8 4.84 14.85 -1.22
CA GLN A 8 3.56 14.16 -1.40
C GLN A 8 3.26 13.19 -0.25
N SER A 9 2.07 13.35 0.34
CA SER A 9 1.58 12.61 1.49
C SER A 9 0.57 11.52 1.09
N ALA A 10 0.39 11.29 -0.21
CA ALA A 10 -0.52 10.29 -0.74
C ALA A 10 0.17 9.46 -1.83
N ILE A 11 -0.13 8.17 -1.86
CA ILE A 11 0.28 7.22 -2.88
C ILE A 11 -0.86 7.15 -3.90
N PRO A 12 -0.64 7.59 -5.16
CA PRO A 12 -1.60 7.33 -6.23
C PRO A 12 -1.55 5.85 -6.60
N ILE A 13 -2.70 5.21 -6.64
CA ILE A 13 -2.87 3.83 -7.11
C ILE A 13 -3.97 3.82 -8.16
N ASP A 14 -3.58 3.50 -9.38
CA ASP A 14 -4.48 3.31 -10.51
C ASP A 14 -4.78 1.82 -10.67
N ILE A 15 -6.07 1.48 -10.63
CA ILE A 15 -6.60 0.14 -10.89
C ILE A 15 -7.68 0.30 -11.96
N GLU A 16 -7.33 -0.06 -13.19
CA GLU A 16 -8.19 0.13 -14.37
C GLU A 16 -8.67 1.58 -14.52
N ASP A 17 -9.97 1.82 -14.60
CA ASP A 17 -10.58 3.16 -14.70
C ASP A 17 -10.77 3.84 -13.32
N GLN A 18 -10.25 3.26 -12.24
CA GLN A 18 -10.37 3.79 -10.88
C GLN A 18 -9.03 4.34 -10.38
N HIS A 19 -9.08 5.59 -9.89
CA HIS A 19 -7.94 6.24 -9.24
C HIS A 19 -8.18 6.29 -7.72
N PHE A 20 -7.22 5.80 -6.95
CA PHE A 20 -7.23 5.82 -5.49
C PHE A 20 -6.03 6.60 -4.96
N GLU A 21 -6.25 7.38 -3.90
CA GLU A 21 -5.18 8.08 -3.19
C GLU A 21 -5.08 7.52 -1.76
N ILE A 22 -4.00 6.78 -1.48
CA ILE A 22 -3.77 6.24 -0.14
C ILE A 22 -2.91 7.23 0.68
N PRO A 23 -3.37 7.71 1.85
CA PRO A 23 -2.55 8.52 2.72
C PRO A 23 -1.30 7.77 3.22
N PHE A 24 -0.11 8.29 2.91
CA PHE A 24 1.16 7.75 3.36
C PHE A 24 1.49 8.24 4.77
N ASN A 25 1.05 7.49 5.78
CA ASN A 25 1.25 7.79 7.19
C ASN A 25 1.62 6.54 8.01
N GLN A 26 1.98 6.72 9.27
CA GLN A 26 2.34 5.61 10.17
C GLN A 26 1.25 4.54 10.27
N GLY A 27 -0.02 4.96 10.27
CA GLY A 27 -1.17 4.04 10.34
C GLY A 27 -1.33 3.16 9.10
N LEU A 28 -0.78 3.55 7.95
CA LEU A 28 -0.79 2.72 6.75
C LEU A 28 0.03 1.44 6.93
N PHE A 29 1.20 1.54 7.56
CA PHE A 29 2.09 0.39 7.78
C PHE A 29 1.47 -0.61 8.76
N GLU A 30 0.90 -0.12 9.87
CA GLU A 30 0.21 -0.99 10.82
C GLU A 30 -1.00 -1.71 10.19
N LYS A 31 -1.74 -1.01 9.32
CA LYS A 31 -2.84 -1.62 8.56
C LYS A 31 -2.32 -2.67 7.57
N LYS A 32 -1.26 -2.37 6.82
CA LYS A 32 -0.61 -3.28 5.86
C LYS A 32 -0.18 -4.57 6.55
N ASP A 33 0.55 -4.47 7.66
CA ASP A 33 1.05 -5.63 8.42
C ASP A 33 -0.08 -6.50 8.99
N LYS A 34 -1.13 -5.89 9.52
CA LYS A 34 -2.31 -6.61 10.02
C LYS A 34 -3.02 -7.35 8.88
N LEU A 35 -3.24 -6.68 7.75
CA LEU A 35 -3.92 -7.27 6.61
C LEU A 35 -3.12 -8.41 5.98
N LEU A 36 -1.78 -8.30 5.89
CA LEU A 36 -0.94 -9.39 5.39
C LEU A 36 -1.03 -10.64 6.27
N LYS A 37 -1.00 -10.47 7.59
CA LYS A 37 -1.15 -11.58 8.55
C LYS A 37 -2.53 -12.22 8.47
N GLU A 38 -3.58 -11.41 8.33
CA GLU A 38 -4.94 -11.92 8.18
C GLU A 38 -5.14 -12.61 6.81
N ALA A 39 -4.57 -12.07 5.73
CA ALA A 39 -4.63 -12.68 4.40
C ALA A 39 -3.98 -14.06 4.38
N GLN A 40 -2.79 -14.18 4.98
CA GLN A 40 -2.08 -15.45 5.08
C GLN A 40 -2.90 -16.49 5.87
N LYS A 41 -3.50 -16.09 7.01
CA LYS A 41 -4.38 -16.97 7.79
C LYS A 41 -5.63 -17.41 7.01
N THR A 42 -6.24 -16.49 6.27
CA THR A 42 -7.40 -16.80 5.42
C THR A 42 -7.03 -17.79 4.33
N LEU A 43 -5.87 -17.63 3.69
CA LEU A 43 -5.38 -18.57 2.67
C LEU A 43 -5.06 -19.95 3.27
N GLU A 44 -4.44 -20.02 4.46
CA GLU A 44 -4.18 -21.29 5.15
C GLU A 44 -5.48 -22.01 5.53
N ALA A 45 -6.48 -21.28 6.03
CA ALA A 45 -7.80 -21.84 6.34
C ALA A 45 -8.51 -22.37 5.08
N THR A 46 -8.37 -21.66 3.95
CA THR A 46 -8.93 -22.07 2.65
C THR A 46 -8.35 -23.37 2.11
N ASN A 47 -7.11 -23.70 2.49
CA ASN A 47 -6.49 -24.98 2.11
C ASN A 47 -6.81 -26.14 3.07
N ALA A 48 -7.35 -25.87 4.26
CA ALA A 48 -7.54 -26.87 5.31
C ALA A 48 -9.01 -27.32 5.50
N ASP A 49 -9.97 -26.46 5.17
CA ASP A 49 -11.39 -26.75 5.37
C ASP A 49 -11.99 -27.63 4.26
N SER A 50 -12.85 -28.58 4.64
CA SER A 50 -13.56 -29.49 3.71
C SER A 50 -14.81 -28.86 3.08
N ASP A 51 -15.25 -27.69 3.58
CA ASP A 51 -16.43 -26.96 3.11
C ASP A 51 -16.01 -25.72 2.30
N GLU A 52 -15.81 -25.96 1.01
CA GLU A 52 -15.25 -25.01 0.04
C GLU A 52 -16.08 -23.72 -0.05
N LYS A 53 -17.42 -23.81 0.05
CA LYS A 53 -18.33 -22.66 -0.07
C LYS A 53 -18.24 -21.69 1.09
N GLU A 54 -18.25 -22.18 2.34
CA GLU A 54 -18.13 -21.30 3.51
C GLU A 54 -16.77 -20.62 3.54
N THR A 55 -15.73 -21.31 3.09
CA THR A 55 -14.37 -20.80 3.13
C THR A 55 -14.14 -19.72 2.08
N LEU A 56 -14.70 -19.89 0.88
CA LEU A 56 -14.72 -18.84 -0.14
C LEU A 56 -15.51 -17.60 0.31
N ASP A 57 -16.67 -17.75 0.95
CA ASP A 57 -17.44 -16.59 1.46
C ASP A 57 -16.66 -15.79 2.52
N ARG A 58 -15.94 -16.49 3.41
CA ARG A 58 -15.04 -15.85 4.38
C ARG A 58 -13.90 -15.11 3.68
N ALA A 59 -13.30 -15.71 2.65
CA ALA A 59 -12.26 -15.09 1.85
C ALA A 59 -12.76 -13.80 1.19
N PHE A 60 -13.90 -13.83 0.49
CA PHE A 60 -14.49 -12.65 -0.14
C PHE A 60 -14.79 -11.53 0.86
N LYS A 61 -15.37 -11.86 2.02
CA LYS A 61 -15.62 -10.86 3.08
C LYS A 61 -14.31 -10.25 3.59
N PHE A 62 -13.27 -11.06 3.72
CA PHE A 62 -11.95 -10.60 4.12
C PHE A 62 -11.36 -9.62 3.08
N PHE A 63 -11.30 -10.01 1.81
CA PHE A 63 -10.74 -9.18 0.74
C PHE A 63 -11.50 -7.87 0.56
N LYS A 64 -12.84 -7.91 0.62
CA LYS A 64 -13.67 -6.71 0.63
C LYS A 64 -13.28 -5.75 1.73
N LYS A 65 -13.16 -6.23 2.97
CA LYS A 65 -12.76 -5.41 4.11
C LYS A 65 -11.32 -4.90 3.98
N ALA A 66 -10.41 -5.72 3.45
CA ALA A 66 -9.00 -5.39 3.30
C ALA A 66 -8.80 -4.26 2.27
N LEU A 67 -9.39 -4.40 1.09
CA LEU A 67 -9.30 -3.39 0.03
C LEU A 67 -9.99 -2.09 0.45
N ASP A 68 -11.16 -2.16 1.08
CA ASP A 68 -11.82 -0.97 1.62
C ASP A 68 -11.00 -0.26 2.71
N ALA A 69 -10.26 -1.02 3.53
CA ALA A 69 -9.42 -0.44 4.58
C ALA A 69 -8.15 0.24 4.05
N LEU A 70 -7.63 -0.23 2.90
CA LEU A 70 -6.42 0.29 2.25
C LEU A 70 -6.73 1.43 1.28
N LEU A 71 -7.67 1.23 0.36
CA LEU A 71 -7.98 2.14 -0.73
C LEU A 71 -9.11 3.12 -0.39
N GLY A 72 -9.86 2.86 0.69
CA GLY A 72 -10.99 3.66 1.14
C GLY A 72 -12.33 2.93 0.98
N LYS A 73 -13.33 3.38 1.73
CA LYS A 73 -14.64 2.72 1.82
C LYS A 73 -15.30 2.57 0.43
N GLY A 74 -15.74 1.36 0.10
CA GLY A 74 -16.37 1.02 -1.18
C GLY A 74 -15.40 0.89 -2.35
N ALA A 75 -14.09 0.80 -2.11
CA ALA A 75 -13.10 0.54 -3.15
C ALA A 75 -13.27 -0.85 -3.76
N HIS A 76 -13.58 -1.86 -2.94
CA HIS A 76 -13.82 -3.22 -3.44
C HIS A 76 -14.99 -3.26 -4.43
N ASP A 77 -16.14 -2.66 -4.07
CA ASP A 77 -17.32 -2.62 -4.95
C ASP A 77 -17.05 -1.83 -6.24
N LYS A 78 -16.15 -0.85 -6.23
CA LYS A 78 -15.76 -0.10 -7.45
C LYS A 78 -14.89 -0.93 -8.40
N ILE A 79 -14.03 -1.79 -7.86
CA ILE A 79 -13.12 -2.63 -8.65
C ILE A 79 -13.84 -3.88 -9.17
N PHE A 80 -14.67 -4.50 -8.33
CA PHE A 80 -15.27 -5.82 -8.59
C PHE A 80 -16.78 -5.82 -8.80
N GLY A 81 -17.50 -4.72 -8.54
CA GLY A 81 -18.97 -4.69 -8.55
C GLY A 81 -19.63 -5.02 -9.88
N SER A 82 -18.88 -4.96 -10.99
CA SER A 82 -19.32 -5.32 -12.34
C SER A 82 -18.77 -6.67 -12.83
N ARG A 83 -17.98 -7.39 -12.01
CA ARG A 83 -17.26 -8.61 -12.39
C ARG A 83 -17.78 -9.84 -11.66
N LYS A 84 -17.47 -11.00 -12.21
CA LYS A 84 -17.66 -12.28 -11.52
C LYS A 84 -16.55 -12.40 -10.48
N GLN A 85 -16.91 -12.37 -9.19
CA GLN A 85 -15.93 -12.41 -8.10
C GLN A 85 -15.15 -13.73 -8.11
N ASP A 86 -13.81 -13.61 -8.14
CA ASP A 86 -12.86 -14.71 -8.03
C ASP A 86 -11.84 -14.36 -6.94
N VAL A 87 -11.61 -15.30 -6.01
CA VAL A 87 -10.67 -15.12 -4.90
C VAL A 87 -9.24 -14.91 -5.41
N ILE A 88 -8.87 -15.50 -6.54
CA ILE A 88 -7.56 -15.32 -7.14
C ILE A 88 -7.38 -13.87 -7.60
N GLU A 89 -8.37 -13.30 -8.29
CA GLU A 89 -8.32 -11.90 -8.74
C GLU A 89 -8.32 -10.92 -7.56
N GLU A 90 -9.12 -11.17 -6.53
CA GLU A 90 -9.13 -10.33 -5.31
C GLU A 90 -7.79 -10.40 -4.56
N THR A 91 -7.14 -11.57 -4.57
CA THR A 91 -5.80 -11.77 -4.03
C THR A 91 -4.76 -10.98 -4.83
N ASP A 92 -4.77 -11.08 -6.16
CA ASP A 92 -3.85 -10.37 -7.05
C ASP A 92 -3.94 -8.85 -6.87
N VAL A 93 -5.16 -8.30 -6.80
CA VAL A 93 -5.36 -6.86 -6.56
C VAL A 93 -4.82 -6.45 -5.19
N LEU A 94 -5.04 -7.24 -4.15
CA LEU A 94 -4.49 -6.95 -2.82
C LEU A 94 -2.96 -6.94 -2.84
N TYR A 95 -2.33 -7.93 -3.45
CA TYR A 95 -0.87 -7.99 -3.59
C TYR A 95 -0.32 -6.85 -4.44
N PHE A 96 -1.02 -6.46 -5.51
CA PHE A 96 -0.67 -5.32 -6.32
C PHE A 96 -0.65 -4.02 -5.50
N VAL A 97 -1.72 -3.74 -4.75
CA VAL A 97 -1.82 -2.55 -3.88
C VAL A 97 -0.70 -2.53 -2.85
N ILE A 98 -0.43 -3.65 -2.19
CA ILE A 98 0.66 -3.78 -1.22
C ILE A 98 2.03 -3.58 -1.89
N GLY A 99 2.20 -4.10 -3.10
CA GLY A 99 3.40 -3.90 -3.93
C GLY A 99 3.64 -2.42 -4.23
N GLN A 100 2.61 -1.68 -4.61
CA GLN A 100 2.71 -0.22 -4.84
C GLN A 100 3.07 0.54 -3.57
N ILE A 101 2.47 0.19 -2.43
CA ILE A 101 2.82 0.78 -1.12
C ILE A 101 4.29 0.53 -0.79
N ASN A 102 4.77 -0.70 -0.97
CA ASN A 102 6.17 -1.07 -0.72
C ASN A 102 7.14 -0.35 -1.68
N ALA A 103 6.78 -0.24 -2.96
CA ALA A 103 7.58 0.48 -3.94
C ALA A 103 7.68 1.98 -3.59
N TYR A 104 6.57 2.58 -3.15
CA TYR A 104 6.55 3.96 -2.69
C TYR A 104 7.39 4.15 -1.42
N GLU A 105 7.24 3.26 -0.43
CA GLU A 105 8.07 3.23 0.79
C GLU A 105 9.56 3.17 0.43
N GLN A 106 9.95 2.24 -0.44
CA GLN A 106 11.33 2.13 -0.90
C GLN A 106 11.80 3.38 -1.62
N SER A 107 11.00 3.97 -2.51
CA SER A 107 11.38 5.20 -3.24
C SER A 107 11.59 6.40 -2.30
N ARG A 108 10.91 6.41 -1.15
CA ARG A 108 10.97 7.49 -0.17
C ARG A 108 12.13 7.37 0.80
N TYR A 109 12.48 6.14 1.18
CA TYR A 109 13.54 5.86 2.15
C TYR A 109 14.85 5.37 1.53
N GLN A 110 14.86 4.89 0.28
CA GLN A 110 16.10 4.72 -0.45
C GLN A 110 16.62 6.10 -0.83
N PRO A 111 17.87 6.43 -0.51
CA PRO A 111 18.48 7.62 -1.04
C PRO A 111 18.45 7.48 -2.56
N ALA A 112 17.77 8.39 -3.26
CA ALA A 112 18.16 8.70 -4.62
C ALA A 112 19.69 8.79 -4.60
N LYS A 113 20.37 8.20 -5.57
CA LYS A 113 21.81 8.42 -5.79
C LYS A 113 22.03 9.89 -6.18
N THR A 114 21.74 10.81 -5.26
CA THR A 114 21.98 12.23 -5.35
C THR A 114 23.06 12.48 -4.34
N ALA A 115 24.28 12.64 -4.87
CA ALA A 115 25.40 13.20 -4.17
C ALA A 115 24.91 14.34 -3.28
N ALA A 116 25.09 14.20 -1.97
CA ALA A 116 24.84 15.30 -1.05
C ALA A 116 25.61 16.52 -1.58
N PRO A 117 24.99 17.69 -1.78
CA PRO A 117 25.78 18.90 -1.91
C PRO A 117 26.52 19.03 -0.58
N MET A 118 27.82 18.77 -0.61
CA MET A 118 28.71 19.01 0.52
C MET A 118 28.51 20.47 0.92
N THR A 119 27.75 20.73 1.98
CA THR A 119 27.89 21.98 2.70
C THR A 119 29.24 21.92 3.39
N LYS A 120 30.31 22.20 2.62
CA LYS A 120 31.63 22.44 3.17
C LYS A 120 31.47 23.60 4.15
N PRO A 121 31.81 23.44 5.44
CA PRO A 121 31.80 24.58 6.34
C PRO A 121 32.76 25.64 5.77
N ALA A 122 32.27 26.86 5.62
CA ALA A 122 33.05 27.97 5.12
C ALA A 122 34.31 28.14 5.98
N LYS A 123 35.49 27.88 5.41
CA LYS A 123 36.77 28.19 6.04
C LYS A 123 36.76 29.68 6.37
N LYS A 124 36.69 30.03 7.65
CA LYS A 124 36.96 31.39 8.14
C LYS A 124 38.37 31.78 7.69
N LYS A 125 38.48 32.68 6.72
CA LYS A 125 39.73 33.40 6.45
C LYS A 125 40.04 34.23 7.70
N LYS A 126 41.06 33.87 8.47
CA LYS A 126 41.70 34.80 9.40
C LYS A 126 42.31 35.92 8.55
N LYS A 127 41.82 37.15 8.73
CA LYS A 127 42.45 38.37 8.22
C LYS A 127 43.62 38.73 9.15
N LYS A 128 44.77 38.98 8.52
CA LYS A 128 45.99 39.70 8.95
C LYS A 128 46.44 39.53 10.39
#